data_AF-A0A443IF61-F1
#
_entry.id   AF-A0A443IF61-F1
#
_cell.length_a   1.000
_cell.length_b   1.000
_cell.length_c   1.000
_cell.angle_alpha   90.00
_cell.angle_beta   90.00
_cell.angle_gamma   90.00
#
_symmetry.space_group_name_H-M   'P 1'
#
loop_
_entity.id
_entity.type
_entity.pdbx_description
1 polymer ?
#
loop_
_entity_poly.entity_id
_entity_poly.type
_entity_poly.pdbx_seq_one_letter_code
_entity_poly.pdbx_strand_id
1 'polypeptide(L)' 'MLFGNANETLAAYKATEAAEERLQMKAEIESLLSLSLSDDELQDILLNKIDCSYYYPNEWSSSEEWLKHICNQMN' A
#
# COMPACT_ATOMS: atom_id res chain seq x y z
N MET A 1 4.11 -14.53 10.11
CA MET A 1 4.05 -13.05 10.01
C MET A 1 4.82 -12.46 11.18
N LEU A 2 5.74 -11.53 10.93
CA LEU A 2 6.57 -10.88 11.96
C LEU A 2 5.84 -9.77 12.72
N PHE A 3 4.92 -9.08 12.06
CA PHE A 3 4.30 -7.84 12.56
C PHE A 3 2.79 -7.96 12.83
N GLY A 4 2.23 -9.18 12.81
CA GLY A 4 0.79 -9.39 12.93
C GLY A 4 0.05 -9.23 11.60
N ASN A 5 -1.13 -8.62 11.62
CA ASN A 5 -1.95 -8.38 10.43
C ASN A 5 -1.43 -7.20 9.58
N ALA A 6 -2.11 -6.89 8.47
CA ALA A 6 -1.69 -5.83 7.55
C ALA A 6 -1.65 -4.44 8.23
N ASN A 7 -2.62 -4.11 9.08
CA ASN A 7 -2.65 -2.83 9.80
C ASN A 7 -1.56 -2.75 10.87
N GLU A 8 -1.27 -3.86 11.55
CA GLU A 8 -0.17 -3.92 12.52
C GLU A 8 1.19 -3.81 11.82
N THR A 9 1.33 -4.36 10.61
CA THR A 9 2.51 -4.18 9.74
C THR A 9 2.68 -2.72 9.32
N LEU A 10 1.60 -2.05 8.91
CA LEU A 10 1.62 -0.61 8.59
C LEU A 10 1.95 0.25 9.81
N ALA A 11 1.43 -0.10 11.00
CA ALA A 11 1.75 0.60 12.24
C ALA A 11 3.23 0.44 12.63
N ALA A 12 3.78 -0.77 12.47
CA ALA A 12 5.21 -1.04 12.69
C ALA A 12 6.09 -0.24 11.73
N TYR A 13 5.75 -0.20 10.43
CA TYR A 13 6.42 0.64 9.44
C TYR A 13 6.38 2.12 9.85
N LYS A 14 5.20 2.63 10.22
CA LYS A 14 5.03 4.03 10.64
C LYS A 14 5.88 4.40 11.85
N ALA A 15 5.99 3.50 12.82
CA ALA A 15 6.77 3.71 14.04
C ALA A 15 8.28 3.60 13.83
N THR A 16 8.71 2.84 12.82
CA THR A 16 10.13 2.56 12.55
C THR A 16 10.74 3.59 11.61
N GLU A 17 10.03 3.91 10.53
CA GLU A 17 10.60 4.74 9.46
C GLU A 17 10.48 6.24 9.73
N ALA A 18 11.38 7.02 9.12
CA ALA A 18 11.39 8.47 9.22
C ALA A 18 10.17 9.10 8.55
N ALA A 19 9.82 10.33 8.94
CA ALA A 19 8.69 11.04 8.33
C ALA A 19 8.88 11.27 6.82
N GLU A 20 10.11 11.58 6.39
CA GLU A 20 10.45 11.75 4.98
C GLU A 20 10.20 10.49 4.16
N GLU A 21 10.60 9.33 4.68
CA GLU A 21 10.36 8.02 4.03
C GLU A 21 8.87 7.78 3.80
N ARG A 22 8.04 8.10 4.80
CA ARG A 22 6.59 7.96 4.68
C ARG A 22 5.98 8.95 3.68
N LEU A 23 6.55 10.17 3.57
CA LEU A 23 6.10 11.15 2.59
C LEU A 23 6.43 10.72 1.17
N GLN A 24 7.62 10.16 0.94
CA GLN A 24 8.03 9.64 -0.36
C GLN A 24 7.15 8.46 -0.78
N MET A 25 6.92 7.50 0.12
CA MET A 25 6.01 6.38 -0.15
C MET A 25 4.59 6.86 -0.48
N LYS A 26 4.05 7.85 0.24
CA LYS A 26 2.75 8.44 -0.09
C LYS A 26 2.74 9.10 -1.48
N ALA A 27 3.80 9.82 -1.84
CA ALA A 27 3.91 10.45 -3.16
C ALA A 27 3.96 9.41 -4.30
N GLU A 28 4.63 8.26 -4.09
CA GLU A 28 4.62 7.16 -5.04
C GLU A 28 3.21 6.55 -5.21
N ILE A 29 2.50 6.35 -4.10
CA ILE A 29 1.10 5.90 -4.14
C ILE A 29 0.23 6.90 -4.90
N GLU A 30 0.32 8.20 -4.60
CA GLU A 30 -0.44 9.23 -5.30
C GLU A 30 -0.11 9.25 -6.80
N SER A 31 1.15 9.06 -7.17
CA SER A 31 1.57 8.93 -8.56
C SER A 31 0.92 7.71 -9.23
N LEU A 32 0.91 6.54 -8.59
CA LEU A 32 0.24 5.34 -9.13
C LEU A 32 -1.26 5.57 -9.33
N LEU A 33 -1.94 6.19 -8.35
CA LEU A 33 -3.37 6.51 -8.45
C LEU A 33 -3.67 7.52 -9.55
N SER A 34 -2.74 8.43 -9.87
CA SER A 34 -2.90 9.43 -10.93
C SER A 34 -2.87 8.84 -12.35
N LEU A 35 -2.26 7.66 -12.52
CA LEU A 35 -2.14 6.99 -13.83
C LEU A 35 -3.46 6.45 -14.38
N SER A 36 -4.53 6.43 -13.56
CA SER A 36 -5.87 5.95 -13.95
C SER A 36 -5.84 4.54 -14.57
N LEU A 37 -4.99 3.67 -14.03
CA LEU A 37 -4.87 2.27 -14.46
C LEU A 37 -6.16 1.51 -14.15
N SER A 38 -6.43 0.44 -14.89
CA SER A 38 -7.44 -0.53 -14.47
C SER A 38 -7.02 -1.24 -13.18
N ASP A 39 -8.00 -1.75 -12.43
CA ASP A 39 -7.71 -2.44 -11.16
C ASP A 39 -6.82 -3.68 -11.34
N ASP A 40 -7.02 -4.43 -12.43
CA ASP A 40 -6.21 -5.60 -12.76
C ASP A 40 -4.73 -5.23 -13.05
N GLU A 41 -4.49 -4.12 -13.75
CA GLU A 41 -3.13 -3.63 -14.02
C GLU A 41 -2.43 -3.15 -12.75
N LEU A 42 -3.17 -2.42 -11.90
CA LEU A 42 -2.65 -1.96 -10.63
C LEU A 42 -2.37 -3.14 -9.69
N GLN A 43 -3.23 -4.16 -9.70
CA GLN A 43 -3.03 -5.40 -8.96
C GLN A 43 -1.81 -6.18 -9.43
N ASP A 44 -1.59 -6.29 -10.74
CA ASP A 44 -0.39 -6.91 -11.29
C ASP A 44 0.89 -6.17 -10.86
N ILE A 45 0.86 -4.84 -10.85
CA ILE A 45 1.98 -4.04 -10.34
C ILE A 45 2.26 -4.36 -8.87
N LEU A 46 1.24 -4.33 -8.02
CA LEU A 46 1.40 -4.48 -6.57
C LEU A 46 1.79 -5.91 -6.17
N LEU A 47 1.10 -6.91 -6.71
CA LEU A 47 1.30 -8.31 -6.32
C LEU A 47 2.45 -8.98 -7.06
N ASN A 48 2.70 -8.64 -8.33
CA ASN A 48 3.67 -9.39 -9.16
C ASN A 48 4.95 -8.59 -9.46
N LYS A 49 4.87 -7.27 -9.68
CA LYS A 49 6.06 -6.46 -10.02
C LYS A 49 6.78 -5.93 -8.79
N ILE A 50 6.03 -5.46 -7.79
CA ILE A 50 6.54 -5.03 -6.48
C ILE A 50 6.66 -6.23 -5.52
N ASP A 51 6.03 -7.35 -5.87
CA ASP A 51 6.09 -8.62 -5.12
C ASP A 51 5.52 -8.52 -3.70
N CYS A 52 4.36 -7.84 -3.56
CA CYS A 52 3.67 -7.75 -2.29
C CYS A 52 3.14 -9.14 -1.87
N SER A 53 3.70 -9.69 -0.80
CA SER A 53 3.28 -10.99 -0.27
C SER A 53 1.92 -10.97 0.46
N TYR A 54 1.38 -9.79 0.73
CA TYR A 54 0.07 -9.63 1.35
C TYR A 54 -1.01 -9.62 0.27
N TYR A 55 -1.78 -10.71 0.16
CA TYR A 55 -2.88 -10.82 -0.80
C TYR A 55 -4.11 -10.01 -0.34
N TYR A 56 -3.99 -8.68 -0.44
CA TYR A 56 -5.01 -7.70 -0.08
C TYR A 56 -6.38 -7.86 -0.76
N PRO A 57 -6.53 -8.49 -1.96
CA PRO A 57 -7.86 -8.67 -2.57
C PRO A 57 -8.85 -9.50 -1.73
N ASN A 58 -8.37 -10.24 -0.72
CA ASN A 58 -9.23 -10.93 0.22
C ASN A 58 -9.98 -10.00 1.18
N GLU A 59 -9.46 -8.80 1.43
CA GLU A 59 -10.00 -7.84 2.40
C GLU A 59 -10.44 -6.51 1.76
N TRP A 60 -9.97 -6.21 0.56
CA TRP A 60 -10.20 -4.94 -0.13
C TRP A 60 -10.86 -5.16 -1.49
N SER A 61 -11.84 -4.32 -1.80
CA SER A 61 -12.64 -4.43 -3.04
C SER A 61 -11.89 -3.97 -4.31
N SER A 62 -10.80 -3.22 -4.15
CA SER A 62 -9.92 -2.80 -5.23
C SER A 62 -8.53 -2.44 -4.69
N SER A 63 -7.55 -2.46 -5.59
CA SER A 63 -6.18 -2.00 -5.33
C SER A 63 -6.14 -0.52 -4.96
N GLU A 64 -6.98 0.30 -5.60
CA GLU A 64 -7.10 1.73 -5.29
C GLU A 64 -7.55 1.97 -3.84
N GLU A 65 -8.58 1.26 -3.37
CA GLU A 65 -9.06 1.44 -1.99
C GLU A 65 -8.03 0.98 -0.96
N TRP A 66 -7.29 -0.09 -1.24
CA TRP A 66 -6.20 -0.54 -0.39
C TRP A 66 -5.06 0.48 -0.32
N LEU A 67 -4.65 1.06 -1.45
CA LEU A 67 -3.62 2.11 -1.49
C LEU A 67 -4.05 3.38 -0.75
N LYS A 68 -5.30 3.82 -0.92
CA LYS A 68 -5.87 4.95 -0.15
C LYS A 68 -5.86 4.66 1.34
N HIS A 69 -6.20 3.44 1.74
CA HIS A 69 -6.14 3.02 3.14
C HIS A 69 -4.71 3.10 3.70
N ILE A 70 -3.70 2.62 2.96
CA ILE A 70 -2.29 2.78 3.35
C ILE A 70 -1.95 4.25 3.59
N CYS A 71 -2.28 5.13 2.65
CA CYS A 71 -2.06 6.57 2.80
C CYS A 71 -2.75 7.16 4.05
N ASN A 72 -3.97 6.72 4.35
CA ASN A 72 -4.72 7.16 5.52
C ASN A 72 -4.08 6.69 6.84
N GLN A 73 -3.51 5.49 6.89
CA GLN A 73 -2.80 4.99 8.08
C GLN A 73 -1.52 5.79 8.38
N MET A 74 -0.93 6.43 7.37
CA MET A 74 0.30 7.22 7.50
C MET A 74 0.08 8.69 7.88
N ASN A 75 -1.18 9.14 7.99
CA ASN A 75 -1.51 10.49 8.48
C ASN A 75 -1.24 10.67 9.98
#